data_AF-A0A9R1QAI3-F1
#
_entry.id   AF-A0A9R1QAI3-F1
#
_cell.length_a   1.000
_cell.length_b   1.000
_cell.length_c   1.000
_cell.angle_alpha   90.00
_cell.angle_beta   90.00
_cell.angle_gamma   90.00
#
_symmetry.space_group_name_H-M   'P 1'
#
loop_
_entity.id
_entity.type
_entity.pdbx_description
1 polymer ?
#
loop_
_entity_poly.entity_id
_entity_poly.type
_entity_poly.pdbx_seq_one_letter_code
_entity_poly.pdbx_strand_id
1 'polypeptide(L)'
;MLGVFVLMIAVPAVATERASAKFVFTNFNTDNSAGIHSHLYIFLLGLLMSQYTLLGYDASAHMTEETKNADKNGPIGIISAIGISIVVGWGYILGVTFAVKDIPSLLSPDNEVSSSPPSYFSYNAIAQVFCQAFKSRYGSGVGGIVCLGIVAVAIYFCGMSSVTTFSRDGAMPLSSVWHKVNKHEVPMNAVWLSAFVSLCMALPSLGSLVAFQAMVSIATIGLYIAYALPIFFRVTLVRKHFVPGPFNLRRYSVLVGWVAVLWVVTITVLFSLPVMYPVTRDTLNYTPVAVGGLFILVLTSWVVSARHWFKGPVTNLS
;
A
#
# COMPACT_ATOMS: atom_id res chain seq x y z
N MET A 1 10.76 -8.13 -7.19
CA MET A 1 10.78 -7.72 -8.62
C MET A 1 10.54 -8.89 -9.58
N LEU A 2 11.30 -9.99 -9.50
CA LEU A 2 11.17 -11.12 -10.45
C LEU A 2 9.75 -11.68 -10.56
N GLY A 3 9.01 -11.81 -9.44
CA GLY A 3 7.60 -12.21 -9.47
C GLY A 3 6.68 -11.25 -10.25
N VAL A 4 6.87 -9.94 -10.13
CA VAL A 4 6.06 -8.95 -10.88
C VAL A 4 6.37 -9.01 -12.37
N PHE A 5 7.64 -9.19 -12.75
CA PHE A 5 8.02 -9.39 -14.16
C PHE A 5 7.40 -10.65 -14.75
N VAL A 6 7.37 -11.75 -13.98
CA VAL A 6 6.69 -12.98 -14.40
C VAL A 6 5.20 -12.72 -14.64
N LEU A 7 4.51 -12.04 -13.72
CA LEU A 7 3.09 -11.73 -13.87
C LEU A 7 2.81 -10.75 -15.02
N MET A 8 3.67 -9.76 -15.22
CA MET A 8 3.61 -8.79 -16.33
C MET A 8 3.64 -9.49 -17.70
N ILE A 9 4.38 -10.59 -17.83
CA ILE A 9 4.50 -11.35 -19.09
C ILE A 9 3.42 -12.45 -19.17
N ALA A 10 3.16 -13.15 -18.06
CA ALA A 10 2.25 -14.29 -18.04
C ALA A 10 0.81 -13.91 -18.38
N VAL A 11 0.30 -12.78 -17.87
CA VAL A 11 -1.08 -12.36 -18.09
C VAL A 11 -1.37 -12.08 -19.58
N PRO A 12 -0.58 -11.25 -20.30
CA PRO A 12 -0.76 -11.06 -21.74
C PRO A 12 -0.47 -12.29 -22.59
N ALA A 13 0.43 -13.17 -22.13
CA ALA A 13 0.80 -14.39 -22.87
C ALA A 13 -0.29 -15.46 -22.80
N VAL A 14 -1.01 -15.56 -21.67
CA VAL A 14 -2.10 -16.52 -21.47
C VAL A 14 -3.41 -16.01 -22.06
N ALA A 15 -3.62 -14.70 -22.10
CA ALA A 15 -4.81 -14.11 -22.72
C ALA A 15 -4.90 -14.45 -24.23
N THR A 16 -5.86 -15.31 -24.58
CA THR A 16 -6.16 -15.73 -25.96
C THR A 16 -6.85 -14.66 -26.78
N GLU A 17 -7.66 -13.84 -26.14
CA GLU A 17 -8.37 -12.71 -26.73
C GLU A 17 -7.99 -11.45 -25.97
N ARG A 18 -7.82 -10.34 -26.69
CA ARG A 18 -7.32 -9.09 -26.14
C ARG A 18 -8.28 -7.95 -26.45
N ALA A 19 -8.47 -7.05 -25.49
CA ALA A 19 -9.18 -5.81 -25.71
C ALA A 19 -8.48 -4.97 -26.80
N SER A 20 -9.26 -4.18 -27.54
CA SER A 20 -8.69 -3.26 -28.53
C SER A 20 -7.90 -2.14 -27.84
N ALA A 21 -6.83 -1.65 -28.48
CA ALA A 21 -6.08 -0.50 -27.95
C ALA A 21 -6.97 0.74 -27.77
N LYS A 22 -7.96 0.92 -28.66
CA LYS A 22 -8.97 1.98 -28.52
C LYS A 22 -9.72 1.84 -27.19
N PHE A 23 -10.21 0.64 -26.87
CA PHE A 23 -10.88 0.40 -25.59
C PHE A 23 -9.95 0.71 -24.40
N VAL A 24 -8.72 0.18 -24.40
CA VAL A 24 -7.78 0.33 -23.28
C VAL A 24 -7.43 1.80 -23.00
N PHE A 25 -7.25 2.63 -24.03
CA PHE A 25 -6.81 4.02 -23.85
C PHE A 25 -7.92 5.07 -23.86
N THR A 26 -9.14 4.73 -24.28
CA THR A 26 -10.23 5.72 -24.43
C THR A 26 -11.50 5.39 -23.65
N ASN A 27 -11.69 4.14 -23.23
CA ASN A 27 -12.90 3.77 -22.50
C ASN A 27 -12.82 4.26 -21.05
N PHE A 28 -13.81 5.05 -20.62
CA PHE A 28 -13.98 5.47 -19.24
C PHE A 28 -15.28 4.88 -18.69
N ASN A 29 -15.16 3.85 -17.84
CA ASN A 29 -16.32 3.16 -17.29
C ASN A 29 -17.02 4.02 -16.24
N THR A 30 -18.23 4.49 -16.56
CA THR A 30 -19.07 5.28 -15.65
C THR A 30 -20.14 4.43 -14.97
N ASP A 31 -20.54 3.32 -15.61
CA ASP A 31 -21.49 2.36 -15.07
C ASP A 31 -20.85 1.59 -13.92
N ASN A 32 -21.11 2.09 -12.71
CA ASN A 32 -20.75 1.45 -11.46
C ASN A 32 -22.03 1.07 -10.71
N SER A 33 -22.05 -0.14 -10.15
CA SER A 33 -23.07 -0.56 -9.20
C SER A 33 -22.97 0.17 -7.85
N ALA A 34 -22.03 1.12 -7.73
CA ALA A 34 -21.73 1.84 -6.50
C ALA A 34 -22.53 3.14 -6.33
N GLY A 35 -23.44 3.49 -7.25
CA GLY A 35 -24.32 4.66 -7.13
C GLY A 35 -23.60 6.01 -7.25
N ILE A 36 -22.40 6.04 -7.83
CA ILE A 36 -21.62 7.27 -8.03
C ILE A 36 -21.85 7.78 -9.45
N HIS A 37 -22.42 8.99 -9.58
CA HIS A 37 -22.73 9.57 -10.89
C HIS A 37 -21.73 10.65 -11.35
N SER A 38 -20.91 11.20 -10.45
CA SER A 38 -19.96 12.26 -10.80
C SER A 38 -18.71 11.68 -11.48
N HIS A 39 -18.48 12.05 -12.75
CA HIS A 39 -17.31 11.61 -13.52
C HIS A 39 -15.99 11.99 -12.84
N LEU A 40 -15.91 13.20 -12.29
CA LEU A 40 -14.73 13.67 -11.57
C LEU A 40 -14.50 12.83 -10.30
N TYR A 41 -15.56 12.43 -9.61
CA TYR A 41 -15.44 11.62 -8.42
C TYR A 41 -14.98 10.18 -8.75
N ILE A 42 -15.51 9.57 -9.81
CA ILE A 42 -15.06 8.26 -10.31
C ILE A 42 -13.56 8.32 -10.69
N PHE A 43 -13.14 9.38 -11.38
CA PHE A 43 -11.74 9.58 -11.73
C PHE A 43 -10.84 9.69 -10.49
N LEU A 44 -11.23 10.49 -9.49
CA LEU A 44 -10.48 10.65 -8.25
C LEU A 44 -10.41 9.35 -7.44
N LEU A 45 -11.48 8.54 -7.43
CA LEU A 45 -11.45 7.22 -6.81
C LEU A 45 -10.51 6.26 -7.54
N GLY A 46 -10.43 6.34 -8.87
CA GLY A 46 -9.46 5.56 -9.66
C GLY A 46 -8.00 5.86 -9.28
N LEU A 47 -7.68 7.12 -8.92
CA LEU A 47 -6.34 7.49 -8.45
C LEU A 47 -5.96 6.82 -7.11
N LEU A 48 -6.93 6.47 -6.26
CA LEU A 48 -6.67 5.79 -4.99
C LEU A 48 -5.98 4.44 -5.20
N MET A 49 -6.38 3.69 -6.24
CA MET A 49 -5.78 2.39 -6.54
C MET A 49 -4.30 2.52 -6.86
N SER A 50 -3.91 3.59 -7.57
CA SER A 50 -2.49 3.88 -7.81
C SER A 50 -1.75 4.16 -6.50
N GLN A 51 -2.38 4.84 -5.55
CA GLN A 51 -1.76 5.18 -4.28
C GLN A 51 -1.47 3.94 -3.42
N TYR A 52 -2.37 2.93 -3.41
CA TYR A 52 -2.14 1.68 -2.68
C TYR A 52 -0.92 0.87 -3.19
N THR A 53 -0.42 1.15 -4.39
CA THR A 53 0.69 0.36 -4.98
C THR A 53 2.08 0.88 -4.63
N LEU A 54 2.22 2.15 -4.22
CA LEU A 54 3.51 2.80 -3.95
C LEU A 54 3.79 2.94 -2.45
N LEU A 55 3.70 1.83 -1.72
CA LEU A 55 4.00 1.73 -0.28
C LEU A 55 5.38 1.10 -0.04
N GLY A 56 6.06 1.48 1.05
CA GLY A 56 7.30 0.84 1.50
C GLY A 56 8.57 1.18 0.72
N TYR A 57 8.57 2.24 -0.10
CA TYR A 57 9.78 2.71 -0.81
C TYR A 57 10.87 3.25 0.14
N ASP A 58 10.52 3.53 1.39
CA ASP A 58 11.43 3.92 2.48
C ASP A 58 12.14 2.73 3.11
N ALA A 59 11.80 1.49 2.77
CA ALA A 59 12.57 0.30 3.19
C ALA A 59 14.05 0.44 2.82
N SER A 60 14.36 1.09 1.69
CA SER A 60 15.73 1.43 1.29
C SER A 60 16.42 2.40 2.26
N ALA A 61 15.67 3.26 2.95
CA ALA A 61 16.20 4.15 3.98
C ALA A 61 16.54 3.38 5.26
N HIS A 62 15.81 2.32 5.60
CA HIS A 62 16.09 1.50 6.78
C HIS A 62 17.27 0.54 6.58
N MET A 63 17.61 0.20 5.34
CA MET A 63 18.78 -0.62 5.01
C MET A 63 20.03 0.19 4.65
N THR A 64 20.05 1.50 4.97
CA THR A 64 21.19 2.35 4.63
C THR A 64 22.47 1.97 5.38
N GLU A 65 22.36 1.38 6.57
CA GLU A 65 23.51 0.94 7.37
C GLU A 65 24.34 -0.14 6.67
N GLU A 66 23.70 -0.96 5.84
CA GLU A 66 24.32 -2.04 5.06
C GLU A 66 24.74 -1.56 3.65
N THR A 67 24.49 -0.28 3.32
CA THR A 67 24.73 0.30 2.00
C THR A 67 26.05 1.08 1.97
N LYS A 68 26.94 0.72 1.04
CA LYS A 68 28.16 1.51 0.77
C LYS A 68 27.78 2.92 0.32
N ASN A 69 28.41 3.96 0.87
CA ASN A 69 28.09 5.37 0.59
C ASN A 69 26.60 5.70 0.76
N ALA A 70 26.05 5.29 1.91
CA ALA A 70 24.64 5.43 2.29
C ALA A 70 24.08 6.85 2.12
N ASP A 71 24.91 7.87 2.38
CA ASP A 71 24.63 9.30 2.26
C ASP A 71 24.20 9.75 0.85
N LYS A 72 24.70 9.07 -0.19
CA LYS A 72 24.32 9.30 -1.60
C LYS A 72 23.44 8.19 -2.15
N ASN A 73 23.78 6.94 -1.84
CA ASN A 73 23.13 5.78 -2.42
C ASN A 73 21.75 5.51 -1.80
N GLY A 74 21.49 5.91 -0.56
CA GLY A 74 20.16 5.79 0.06
C GLY A 74 19.08 6.56 -0.73
N PRO A 75 19.23 7.88 -0.93
CA PRO A 75 18.28 8.67 -1.73
C PRO A 75 18.14 8.19 -3.18
N ILE A 76 19.24 7.79 -3.83
CA ILE A 76 19.22 7.23 -5.19
C ILE A 76 18.48 5.89 -5.22
N GLY A 77 18.65 5.06 -4.18
CA GLY A 77 17.92 3.81 -3.99
C GLY A 77 16.41 4.03 -3.96
N ILE A 78 15.95 5.00 -3.17
CA ILE A 78 14.51 5.34 -3.09
C ILE A 78 13.98 5.80 -4.47
N ILE A 79 14.67 6.73 -5.13
CA ILE A 79 14.23 7.27 -6.43
C ILE A 79 14.23 6.18 -7.51
N SER A 80 15.26 5.34 -7.56
CA SER A 80 15.34 4.24 -8.52
C SER A 80 14.29 3.16 -8.27
N ALA A 81 14.02 2.82 -7.01
CA ALA A 81 12.96 1.88 -6.64
C ALA A 81 11.58 2.38 -7.09
N ILE A 82 11.27 3.66 -6.86
CA ILE A 82 10.03 4.28 -7.33
C ILE A 82 9.98 4.28 -8.87
N GLY A 83 11.06 4.69 -9.54
CA GLY A 83 11.12 4.75 -11.00
C GLY A 83 10.91 3.38 -11.67
N ILE A 84 11.56 2.33 -11.16
CA ILE A 84 11.37 0.96 -11.65
C ILE A 84 9.93 0.51 -11.39
N SER A 85 9.37 0.82 -10.22
CA SER A 85 7.99 0.45 -9.87
C SER A 85 6.96 1.12 -10.78
N ILE A 86 7.18 2.36 -11.20
CA ILE A 86 6.34 3.06 -12.18
C ILE A 86 6.36 2.32 -13.53
N VAL A 87 7.56 2.01 -14.06
CA VAL A 87 7.69 1.38 -15.39
C VAL A 87 7.10 -0.04 -15.39
N VAL A 88 7.49 -0.86 -14.41
CA VAL A 88 7.05 -2.26 -14.33
C VAL A 88 5.57 -2.33 -13.95
N GLY A 89 5.13 -1.50 -13.00
CA GLY A 89 3.72 -1.41 -12.58
C GLY A 89 2.81 -0.94 -13.71
N TRP A 90 3.23 0.05 -14.50
CA TRP A 90 2.49 0.50 -15.67
C TRP A 90 2.38 -0.59 -16.74
N GLY A 91 3.48 -1.30 -17.04
CA GLY A 91 3.47 -2.44 -17.95
C GLY A 91 2.55 -3.57 -17.48
N TYR A 92 2.57 -3.87 -16.19
CA TYR A 92 1.68 -4.85 -15.56
C TYR A 92 0.20 -4.45 -15.68
N ILE A 93 -0.14 -3.20 -15.33
CA ILE A 93 -1.52 -2.69 -15.41
C ILE A 93 -2.00 -2.72 -16.86
N LEU A 94 -1.18 -2.29 -17.83
CA LEU A 94 -1.52 -2.42 -19.24
C LEU A 94 -1.82 -3.87 -19.63
N GLY A 95 -0.96 -4.80 -19.23
CA GLY A 95 -1.15 -6.22 -19.52
C GLY A 95 -2.47 -6.77 -18.98
N VAL A 96 -2.84 -6.37 -17.76
CA VAL A 96 -4.13 -6.72 -17.15
C VAL A 96 -5.29 -6.08 -17.91
N THR A 97 -5.22 -4.79 -18.25
CA THR A 97 -6.30 -4.09 -18.97
C THR A 97 -6.52 -4.66 -20.37
N PHE A 98 -5.48 -5.12 -21.06
CA PHE A 98 -5.62 -5.83 -22.34
C PHE A 98 -6.28 -7.21 -22.20
N ALA A 99 -6.21 -7.83 -21.02
CA ALA A 99 -6.87 -9.11 -20.73
C ALA A 99 -8.33 -8.96 -20.25
N VAL A 100 -8.80 -7.73 -19.98
CA VAL A 100 -10.19 -7.45 -19.61
C VAL A 100 -11.08 -7.59 -20.85
N LYS A 101 -12.04 -8.52 -20.80
CA LYS A 101 -12.98 -8.76 -21.91
C LYS A 101 -14.30 -8.00 -21.75
N ASP A 102 -14.91 -8.11 -20.57
CA ASP A 102 -16.23 -7.51 -20.31
C ASP A 102 -16.30 -7.04 -18.85
N ILE A 103 -16.41 -5.72 -18.67
CA ILE A 103 -16.42 -5.07 -17.35
C ILE A 103 -17.65 -5.49 -16.53
N PRO A 104 -18.89 -5.46 -17.06
CA PRO A 104 -20.07 -6.05 -16.42
C PRO A 104 -19.83 -7.47 -15.89
N SER A 105 -19.27 -8.37 -16.70
CA SER A 105 -18.94 -9.74 -16.26
C SER A 105 -17.83 -9.80 -15.20
N LEU A 106 -17.00 -8.78 -15.01
CA LEU A 106 -15.99 -8.77 -13.94
C LEU A 106 -16.54 -8.20 -12.63
N LEU A 107 -17.56 -7.36 -12.73
CA LEU A 107 -18.17 -6.67 -11.59
C LEU A 107 -19.45 -7.36 -11.09
N SER A 108 -19.95 -8.37 -11.80
CA SER A 108 -21.17 -9.06 -11.40
C SER A 108 -20.99 -9.90 -10.12
N PRO A 109 -21.98 -9.93 -9.20
CA PRO A 109 -21.90 -10.75 -7.99
C PRO A 109 -21.94 -12.26 -8.29
N ASP A 110 -22.58 -12.67 -9.39
CA ASP A 110 -22.90 -14.05 -9.74
C ASP A 110 -21.79 -14.79 -10.52
N ASN A 111 -20.58 -14.21 -10.55
CA ASN A 111 -19.46 -14.80 -11.27
C ASN A 111 -18.97 -16.11 -10.67
N GLU A 112 -18.38 -17.00 -11.49
CA GLU A 112 -18.00 -18.35 -11.05
C GLU A 112 -17.04 -18.39 -9.84
N VAL A 113 -16.24 -17.35 -9.61
CA VAL A 113 -15.38 -17.22 -8.41
C VAL A 113 -16.21 -17.04 -7.13
N SER A 114 -17.44 -16.54 -7.23
CA SER A 114 -18.42 -16.43 -6.15
C SER A 114 -19.12 -17.74 -5.80
N SER A 115 -19.07 -18.75 -6.69
CA SER A 115 -19.77 -20.02 -6.50
C SER A 115 -19.00 -21.07 -5.67
N SER A 116 -17.77 -20.75 -5.24
CA SER A 116 -16.96 -21.59 -4.33
C SER A 116 -16.93 -21.01 -2.90
N PRO A 117 -17.06 -21.83 -1.84
CA PRO A 117 -17.24 -21.34 -0.46
C PRO A 117 -15.90 -20.97 0.21
N PRO A 118 -15.89 -20.07 1.21
CA PRO A 118 -16.50 -18.74 1.22
C PRO A 118 -15.57 -17.77 0.46
N SER A 119 -16.05 -17.19 -0.63
CA SER A 119 -15.23 -16.41 -1.56
C SER A 119 -15.03 -14.97 -1.05
N TYR A 120 -14.10 -14.81 -0.10
CA TYR A 120 -13.47 -13.52 0.22
C TYR A 120 -12.84 -12.83 -1.01
N PHE A 121 -12.75 -13.55 -2.13
CA PHE A 121 -12.25 -13.12 -3.43
C PHE A 121 -13.33 -12.62 -4.42
N SER A 122 -14.63 -12.75 -4.13
CA SER A 122 -15.72 -12.39 -5.07
C SER A 122 -15.64 -10.98 -5.62
N TYR A 123 -15.07 -10.03 -4.87
CA TYR A 123 -15.00 -8.62 -5.25
C TYR A 123 -13.67 -8.18 -5.85
N ASN A 124 -12.72 -9.09 -6.09
CA ASN A 124 -11.42 -8.77 -6.66
C ASN A 124 -11.44 -8.93 -8.19
N ALA A 125 -11.79 -7.87 -8.92
CA ALA A 125 -11.81 -7.86 -10.39
C ALA A 125 -10.51 -8.39 -11.02
N ILE A 126 -9.35 -8.09 -10.42
CA ILE A 126 -8.05 -8.59 -10.87
C ILE A 126 -7.98 -10.12 -10.77
N ALA A 127 -8.43 -10.71 -9.66
CA ALA A 127 -8.41 -12.16 -9.49
C ALA A 127 -9.29 -12.88 -10.53
N GLN A 128 -10.44 -12.28 -10.86
CA GLN A 128 -11.33 -12.79 -11.89
C GLN A 128 -10.69 -12.71 -13.28
N VAL A 129 -10.03 -11.61 -13.63
CA VAL A 129 -9.29 -11.48 -14.90
C VAL A 129 -8.25 -12.61 -15.04
N PHE A 130 -7.52 -12.91 -13.97
CA PHE A 130 -6.54 -14.00 -13.97
C PHE A 130 -7.20 -15.36 -14.19
N CYS A 131 -8.26 -15.67 -13.43
CA CYS A 131 -8.96 -16.95 -13.57
C CYS A 131 -9.59 -17.11 -14.96
N GLN A 132 -10.22 -16.07 -15.49
CA GLN A 132 -10.85 -16.06 -16.82
C GLN A 132 -9.82 -16.20 -17.94
N ALA A 133 -8.67 -15.52 -17.85
CA ALA A 133 -7.61 -15.63 -18.85
C ALA A 133 -7.08 -17.07 -18.94
N PHE A 134 -6.80 -17.71 -17.80
CA PHE A 134 -6.34 -19.09 -17.77
C PHE A 134 -7.42 -20.10 -18.19
N LYS A 135 -8.68 -19.89 -17.77
CA LYS A 135 -9.81 -20.73 -18.20
C LYS A 135 -10.02 -20.67 -19.71
N SER A 136 -9.92 -19.49 -20.32
CA SER A 136 -10.08 -19.31 -21.77
C SER A 136 -8.99 -20.00 -22.59
N ARG A 137 -7.77 -20.17 -22.04
CA ARG A 137 -6.64 -20.81 -22.74
C ARG A 137 -6.56 -22.31 -22.48
N TYR A 138 -6.74 -22.74 -21.24
CA TYR A 138 -6.42 -24.08 -20.76
C TYR A 138 -7.65 -24.86 -20.25
N GLY A 139 -8.85 -24.28 -20.31
CA GLY A 139 -10.09 -24.88 -19.81
C GLY A 139 -10.21 -24.92 -18.28
N SER A 140 -9.20 -24.46 -17.54
CA SER A 140 -9.17 -24.44 -16.07
C SER A 140 -8.60 -23.13 -15.53
N GLY A 141 -9.20 -22.60 -14.45
CA GLY A 141 -8.79 -21.37 -13.78
C GLY A 141 -7.62 -21.54 -12.78
N VAL A 142 -7.13 -22.78 -12.58
CA VAL A 142 -6.12 -23.11 -11.55
C VAL A 142 -4.84 -22.28 -11.70
N GLY A 143 -4.40 -22.00 -12.93
CA GLY A 143 -3.21 -21.17 -13.16
C GLY A 143 -3.37 -19.73 -12.66
N GLY A 144 -4.58 -19.17 -12.71
CA GLY A 144 -4.89 -17.87 -12.12
C GLY A 144 -4.75 -17.87 -10.60
N ILE A 145 -5.20 -18.95 -9.94
CA ILE A 145 -5.06 -19.13 -8.49
C ILE A 145 -3.59 -19.25 -8.08
N VAL A 146 -2.78 -19.98 -8.85
CA VAL A 146 -1.33 -20.10 -8.60
C VAL A 146 -0.65 -18.73 -8.70
N CYS A 147 -1.00 -17.92 -9.71
CA CYS A 147 -0.50 -16.55 -9.83
C CYS A 147 -0.84 -15.69 -8.60
N LEU A 148 -2.06 -15.79 -8.07
CA LEU A 148 -2.46 -15.09 -6.85
C LEU A 148 -1.69 -15.59 -5.62
N GLY A 149 -1.38 -16.89 -5.55
CA GLY A 149 -0.52 -17.47 -4.51
C GLY A 149 0.89 -16.86 -4.52
N ILE A 150 1.48 -16.63 -5.70
CA ILE A 150 2.78 -15.95 -5.84
C ILE A 150 2.71 -14.53 -5.27
N VAL A 151 1.62 -13.79 -5.54
CA VAL A 151 1.40 -12.45 -4.98
C VAL A 151 1.31 -12.50 -3.45
N ALA A 152 0.54 -13.44 -2.90
CA ALA A 152 0.39 -13.60 -1.45
C ALA A 152 1.73 -13.89 -0.75
N VAL A 153 2.55 -14.77 -1.33
CA VAL A 153 3.90 -15.06 -0.83
C VAL A 153 4.80 -13.83 -0.88
N ALA A 154 4.75 -13.06 -1.97
CA ALA A 154 5.54 -11.82 -2.09
C ALA A 154 5.16 -10.78 -1.02
N ILE A 155 3.86 -10.61 -0.75
CA ILE A 155 3.37 -9.72 0.31
C ILE A 155 3.83 -10.20 1.69
N TYR A 156 3.77 -11.51 1.95
CA TYR A 156 4.23 -12.11 3.20
C TYR A 156 5.71 -11.79 3.48
N PHE A 157 6.59 -11.99 2.49
CA PHE A 157 8.01 -11.67 2.63
C PHE A 157 8.27 -10.17 2.87
N CYS A 158 7.50 -9.28 2.24
CA CYS A 158 7.59 -7.84 2.46
C CYS A 158 7.16 -7.44 3.89
N GLY A 159 6.11 -8.08 4.42
CA GLY A 159 5.70 -7.91 5.81
C GLY A 159 6.81 -8.31 6.78
N MET A 160 7.45 -9.46 6.54
CA MET A 160 8.55 -9.92 7.40
C MET A 160 9.74 -8.96 7.43
N SER A 161 10.13 -8.39 6.28
CA SER A 161 11.26 -7.43 6.23
C SER A 161 11.02 -6.14 6.99
N SER A 162 9.76 -5.72 7.12
CA SER A 162 9.39 -4.49 7.84
C SER A 162 9.43 -4.71 9.36
N VAL A 163 9.00 -5.88 9.83
CA VAL A 163 8.98 -6.22 11.27
C VAL A 163 10.39 -6.34 11.84
N THR A 164 11.34 -6.88 11.07
CA THR A 164 12.73 -7.00 11.49
C THR A 164 13.43 -5.63 11.59
N THR A 165 12.99 -4.63 10.82
CA THR A 165 13.53 -3.26 10.91
C THR A 165 12.94 -2.49 12.10
N PHE A 166 11.61 -2.52 12.28
CA PHE A 166 10.97 -1.86 13.42
C PHE A 166 11.39 -2.41 14.79
N SER A 167 11.77 -3.70 14.86
CA SER A 167 12.31 -4.27 16.09
C SER A 167 13.72 -3.79 16.42
N ARG A 168 14.52 -3.34 15.45
CA ARG A 168 15.89 -2.82 15.64
C ARG A 168 15.91 -1.39 16.16
N ASP A 169 14.95 -0.55 15.75
CA ASP A 169 14.97 0.89 16.06
C ASP A 169 14.51 1.26 17.48
N GLY A 170 14.19 0.27 18.33
CA GLY A 170 13.82 0.50 19.74
C GLY A 170 12.59 1.38 19.95
N ALA A 171 11.86 1.71 18.88
CA ALA A 171 10.79 2.71 18.84
C ALA A 171 9.46 2.23 19.44
N MET A 172 9.35 0.96 19.80
CA MET A 172 8.14 0.38 20.40
C MET A 172 8.19 0.40 21.93
N PRO A 173 7.06 0.65 22.61
CA PRO A 173 6.98 0.47 24.07
C PRO A 173 7.34 -0.97 24.43
N LEU A 174 8.11 -1.15 25.50
CA LEU A 174 8.70 -2.45 25.91
C LEU A 174 9.69 -3.04 24.88
N SER A 175 10.37 -2.19 24.09
CA SER A 175 11.38 -2.61 23.09
C SER A 175 12.39 -3.64 23.60
N SER A 176 12.79 -3.58 24.88
CA SER A 176 13.70 -4.55 25.51
C SER A 176 13.18 -6.00 25.50
N VAL A 177 11.85 -6.22 25.50
CA VAL A 177 11.23 -7.54 25.41
C VAL A 177 11.14 -8.01 23.96
N TRP A 178 10.83 -7.09 23.04
CA TRP A 178 10.64 -7.38 21.62
C TRP A 178 11.96 -7.56 20.86
N HIS A 179 13.02 -6.87 21.30
CA HIS A 179 14.36 -6.93 20.72
C HIS A 179 15.15 -8.17 21.20
N LYS A 180 14.58 -9.02 22.08
CA LYS A 180 15.30 -10.22 22.53
C LYS A 180 15.47 -11.21 21.39
N VAL A 181 16.71 -11.39 20.96
CA VAL A 181 17.09 -12.27 19.86
C VAL A 181 17.33 -13.69 20.37
N ASN A 182 16.89 -14.71 19.63
CA ASN A 182 17.15 -16.11 19.96
C ASN A 182 18.54 -16.56 19.44
N LYS A 183 18.94 -17.81 19.75
CA LYS A 183 20.22 -18.43 19.32
C LYS A 183 20.49 -18.38 17.81
N HIS A 184 19.44 -18.25 16.99
CA HIS A 184 19.53 -18.16 15.53
C HIS A 184 19.52 -16.71 15.00
N GLU A 185 19.79 -15.72 15.85
CA GLU A 185 19.84 -14.29 15.47
C GLU A 185 18.49 -13.72 14.97
N VAL A 186 17.38 -14.39 15.27
CA VAL A 186 16.02 -13.93 14.91
C VAL A 186 15.26 -13.39 16.13
N PRO A 187 14.64 -12.19 16.05
CA PRO A 187 13.80 -11.62 17.11
C PRO A 187 12.41 -12.28 17.12
N MET A 188 12.32 -13.50 17.66
CA MET A 188 11.10 -14.33 17.63
C MET A 188 9.87 -13.64 18.26
N ASN A 189 10.06 -12.88 19.34
CA ASN A 189 8.97 -12.16 20.02
C ASN A 189 8.36 -11.07 19.12
N ALA A 190 9.18 -10.35 18.36
CA ALA A 190 8.69 -9.34 17.42
C ALA A 190 7.91 -9.96 16.25
N VAL A 191 8.34 -11.15 15.78
CA VAL A 191 7.63 -11.91 14.74
C VAL A 191 6.26 -12.37 15.22
N TRP A 192 6.16 -12.90 16.45
CA TRP A 192 4.86 -13.28 17.01
C TRP A 192 3.95 -12.09 17.27
N LEU A 193 4.50 -10.98 17.75
CA LEU A 193 3.74 -9.74 17.92
C LEU A 193 3.17 -9.25 16.58
N SER A 194 3.99 -9.23 15.53
CA SER A 194 3.52 -8.78 14.21
C SER A 194 2.48 -9.74 13.61
N ALA A 195 2.66 -11.05 13.76
CA ALA A 195 1.69 -12.05 13.35
C ALA A 195 0.36 -11.86 14.10
N PHE A 196 0.42 -11.62 15.42
CA PHE A 196 -0.76 -11.36 16.24
C PHE A 196 -1.46 -10.06 15.85
N VAL A 197 -0.74 -8.96 15.68
CA VAL A 197 -1.32 -7.68 15.23
C VAL A 197 -1.93 -7.81 13.84
N SER A 198 -1.25 -8.51 12.92
CA SER A 198 -1.77 -8.77 11.57
C SER A 198 -3.05 -9.62 11.62
N LEU A 199 -3.10 -10.63 12.49
CA LEU A 199 -4.30 -11.41 12.74
C LEU A 199 -5.43 -10.52 13.27
N CYS A 200 -5.18 -9.68 14.28
CA CYS A 200 -6.15 -8.73 14.80
C CYS A 200 -6.66 -7.75 13.75
N MET A 201 -5.78 -7.26 12.85
CA MET A 201 -6.17 -6.39 11.73
C MET A 201 -6.98 -7.14 10.66
N ALA A 202 -6.81 -8.46 10.54
CA ALA A 202 -7.58 -9.30 9.62
C ALA A 202 -8.94 -9.73 10.20
N LEU A 203 -9.10 -9.84 11.52
CA LEU A 203 -10.36 -10.25 12.17
C LEU A 203 -11.61 -9.47 11.72
N PRO A 204 -11.56 -8.13 11.48
CA PRO A 204 -12.70 -7.39 10.94
C PRO A 204 -13.27 -7.96 9.63
N SER A 205 -12.46 -8.64 8.81
CA SER A 205 -12.91 -9.26 7.56
C SER A 205 -13.94 -10.37 7.77
N LEU A 206 -14.01 -11.00 8.96
CA LEU A 206 -14.99 -12.03 9.29
C LEU A 206 -16.39 -11.47 9.52
N GLY A 207 -16.50 -10.21 9.95
CA GLY A 207 -17.78 -9.58 10.30
C GLY A 207 -18.22 -8.49 9.32
N SER A 208 -17.28 -7.70 8.80
CA SER A 208 -17.59 -6.59 7.88
C SER A 208 -16.42 -6.32 6.93
N LEU A 209 -16.68 -6.49 5.63
CA LEU A 209 -15.73 -6.12 4.59
C LEU A 209 -15.41 -4.62 4.61
N VAL A 210 -16.39 -3.79 4.98
CA VAL A 210 -16.21 -2.33 5.10
C VAL A 210 -15.27 -1.98 6.26
N ALA A 211 -15.38 -2.68 7.39
CA ALA A 211 -14.43 -2.50 8.48
C ALA A 211 -13.00 -2.93 8.07
N PHE A 212 -12.86 -4.02 7.32
CA PHE A 212 -11.57 -4.44 6.78
C PHE A 212 -10.96 -3.43 5.81
N GLN A 213 -11.75 -2.91 4.87
CA GLN A 213 -11.30 -1.87 3.93
C GLN A 213 -10.92 -0.56 4.64
N ALA A 214 -11.64 -0.21 5.71
CA ALA A 214 -11.28 0.92 6.55
C ALA A 214 -9.92 0.70 7.21
N MET A 215 -9.63 -0.50 7.75
CA MET A 215 -8.33 -0.86 8.33
C MET A 215 -7.18 -0.72 7.34
N VAL A 216 -7.33 -1.25 6.13
CA VAL A 216 -6.32 -1.14 5.06
C VAL A 216 -6.07 0.34 4.68
N SER A 217 -7.14 1.13 4.62
CA SER A 217 -7.08 2.56 4.33
C SER A 217 -6.35 3.34 5.42
N ILE A 218 -6.60 3.05 6.70
CA ILE A 218 -5.90 3.69 7.83
C ILE A 218 -4.42 3.33 7.84
N ALA A 219 -4.07 2.06 7.59
CA ALA A 219 -2.67 1.64 7.50
C ALA A 219 -1.92 2.41 6.40
N THR A 220 -2.58 2.61 5.26
CA THR A 220 -2.04 3.35 4.12
C THR A 220 -1.87 4.85 4.44
N ILE A 221 -2.94 5.51 4.88
CA ILE A 221 -2.93 6.96 5.17
C ILE A 221 -2.03 7.28 6.36
N GLY A 222 -2.07 6.47 7.42
CA GLY A 222 -1.27 6.67 8.63
C GLY A 222 0.23 6.71 8.31
N LEU A 223 0.70 5.81 7.43
CA LEU A 223 2.06 5.80 6.93
C LEU A 223 2.39 7.10 6.16
N TYR A 224 1.53 7.53 5.25
CA TYR A 224 1.77 8.76 4.48
C TYR A 224 1.73 10.03 5.34
N ILE A 225 0.84 10.10 6.33
CA ILE A 225 0.81 11.19 7.30
C ILE A 225 2.13 11.21 8.07
N ALA A 226 2.63 10.05 8.52
CA ALA A 226 3.91 9.94 9.20
C ALA A 226 5.08 10.44 8.31
N TYR A 227 5.04 10.20 6.99
CA TYR A 227 6.02 10.77 6.06
C TYR A 227 5.83 12.28 5.82
N ALA A 228 4.60 12.77 5.78
CA ALA A 228 4.31 14.17 5.52
C ALA A 228 4.75 15.08 6.68
N LEU A 229 4.67 14.61 7.93
CA LEU A 229 5.05 15.39 9.11
C LEU A 229 6.51 15.92 9.07
N PRO A 230 7.55 15.08 8.91
CA PRO A 230 8.92 15.58 8.82
C PRO A 230 9.16 16.44 7.57
N ILE A 231 8.49 16.15 6.44
CA ILE A 231 8.57 16.99 5.25
C ILE A 231 7.97 18.38 5.52
N PHE A 232 6.81 18.43 6.18
CA PHE A 232 6.14 19.65 6.58
C PHE A 232 7.01 20.49 7.52
N PHE A 233 7.57 19.88 8.57
CA PHE A 233 8.47 20.59 9.49
C PHE A 233 9.76 21.06 8.81
N ARG A 234 10.28 20.31 7.84
CA ARG A 234 11.42 20.73 7.03
C ARG A 234 11.13 21.97 6.19
N VAL A 235 9.97 22.04 5.55
CA VAL A 235 9.62 23.19 4.68
C VAL A 235 9.14 24.43 5.46
N THR A 236 8.69 24.24 6.71
CA THR A 236 8.17 25.32 7.58
C THR A 236 9.19 25.76 8.64
N LEU A 237 9.42 24.93 9.67
CA LEU A 237 10.16 25.28 10.89
C LEU A 237 11.68 25.25 10.71
N VAL A 238 12.20 24.23 10.03
CA VAL A 238 13.65 23.96 9.98
C VAL A 238 14.30 24.50 8.70
N ARG A 239 13.53 25.21 7.85
CA ARG A 239 13.98 25.65 6.52
C ARG A 239 15.33 26.41 6.54
N LYS A 240 15.57 27.24 7.56
CA LYS A 240 16.78 28.07 7.68
C LYS A 240 17.96 27.35 8.36
N HIS A 241 17.70 26.30 9.13
CA HIS A 241 18.70 25.57 9.92
C HIS A 241 19.05 24.20 9.32
N PHE A 242 18.43 23.84 8.19
CA PHE A 242 18.67 22.57 7.52
C PHE A 242 20.07 22.54 6.89
N VAL A 243 20.90 21.60 7.34
CA VAL A 243 22.22 21.33 6.76
C VAL A 243 22.05 20.34 5.59
N PRO A 244 22.39 20.73 4.35
CA PRO A 244 22.33 19.83 3.22
C PRO A 244 23.24 18.61 3.35
N GLY A 245 22.70 17.43 3.08
CA GLY A 245 23.50 16.24 2.86
C GLY A 245 24.16 16.21 1.46
N PRO A 246 25.02 15.22 1.21
CA PRO A 246 25.71 15.02 -0.08
C PRO A 246 24.76 14.87 -1.27
N PHE A 247 23.54 14.36 -1.03
CA PHE A 247 22.42 14.43 -1.95
C PHE A 247 21.45 15.55 -1.55
N ASN A 248 21.24 16.55 -2.42
CA ASN A 248 20.30 17.65 -2.15
C ASN A 248 19.64 18.18 -3.43
N LEU A 249 18.32 18.35 -3.39
CA LEU A 249 17.50 18.97 -4.45
C LEU A 249 17.61 20.52 -4.48
N ARG A 250 18.44 21.11 -3.61
CA ARG A 250 18.69 22.57 -3.50
C ARG A 250 17.37 23.34 -3.42
N ARG A 251 17.17 24.31 -4.32
CA ARG A 251 15.97 25.18 -4.36
C ARG A 251 14.67 24.42 -4.60
N TYR A 252 14.72 23.31 -5.34
CA TYR A 252 13.52 22.51 -5.65
C TYR A 252 13.03 21.72 -4.45
N SER A 253 13.88 21.54 -3.43
CA SER A 253 13.53 20.76 -2.24
C SER A 253 12.36 21.35 -1.43
N VAL A 254 12.11 22.66 -1.52
CA VAL A 254 10.96 23.31 -0.87
C VAL A 254 9.69 23.10 -1.69
N LEU A 255 9.77 23.26 -3.01
CA LEU A 255 8.64 23.05 -3.92
C LEU A 255 8.17 21.60 -3.88
N VAL A 256 9.09 20.65 -4.01
CA VAL A 256 8.80 19.21 -3.91
C VAL A 256 8.21 18.86 -2.54
N GLY A 257 8.71 19.48 -1.46
CA GLY A 257 8.17 19.27 -0.12
C GLY A 257 6.71 19.75 0.03
N TRP A 258 6.37 20.93 -0.49
CA TRP A 258 4.98 21.41 -0.48
C TRP A 258 4.06 20.55 -1.33
N VAL A 259 4.51 20.15 -2.52
CA VAL A 259 3.75 19.24 -3.41
C VAL A 259 3.48 17.92 -2.69
N ALA A 260 4.48 17.36 -2.00
CA ALA A 260 4.32 16.12 -1.24
C ALA A 260 3.29 16.28 -0.10
N VAL A 261 3.36 17.36 0.69
CA VAL A 261 2.41 17.62 1.78
C VAL A 261 0.99 17.80 1.25
N LEU A 262 0.81 18.62 0.20
CA LEU A 262 -0.50 18.83 -0.45
C LEU A 262 -1.07 17.54 -1.03
N TRP A 263 -0.22 16.70 -1.63
CA TRP A 263 -0.63 15.39 -2.13
C TRP A 263 -1.10 14.48 -1.00
N VAL A 264 -0.36 14.42 0.13
CA VAL A 264 -0.75 13.61 1.29
C VAL A 264 -2.08 14.10 1.89
N VAL A 265 -2.30 15.41 1.97
CA VAL A 265 -3.60 15.97 2.39
C VAL A 265 -4.70 15.55 1.42
N THR A 266 -4.45 15.65 0.11
CA THR A 266 -5.41 15.27 -0.93
C THR A 266 -5.82 13.81 -0.82
N ILE A 267 -4.86 12.87 -0.75
CA ILE A 267 -5.17 11.45 -0.59
C ILE A 267 -5.86 11.18 0.74
N THR A 268 -5.48 11.83 1.84
CA THR A 268 -6.14 11.65 3.15
C THR A 268 -7.63 11.98 3.06
N VAL A 269 -7.98 13.06 2.34
CA VAL A 269 -9.38 13.42 2.05
C VAL A 269 -10.02 12.39 1.14
N LEU A 270 -9.40 12.01 0.02
CA LEU A 270 -10.00 11.05 -0.92
C LEU A 270 -10.31 9.69 -0.29
N PHE A 271 -9.38 9.16 0.52
CA PHE A 271 -9.57 7.93 1.27
C PHE A 271 -10.63 8.04 2.38
N SER A 272 -11.00 9.26 2.77
CA SER A 272 -12.05 9.56 3.75
C SER A 272 -13.44 9.67 3.11
N LEU A 273 -13.52 9.79 1.78
CA LEU A 273 -14.79 9.96 1.08
C LEU A 273 -15.53 8.62 0.88
N PRO A 274 -16.87 8.64 0.71
CA PRO A 274 -17.65 7.41 0.52
C PRO A 274 -17.43 6.77 -0.85
N VAL A 275 -17.05 5.49 -0.88
CA VAL A 275 -16.80 4.74 -2.12
C VAL A 275 -18.07 4.12 -2.73
N MET A 276 -19.22 4.23 -2.05
CA MET A 276 -20.49 3.65 -2.46
C MET A 276 -21.68 4.46 -1.91
N TYR A 277 -22.74 4.58 -2.71
CA TYR A 277 -24.01 5.20 -2.38
C TYR A 277 -25.18 4.23 -2.61
N PRO A 278 -26.25 4.28 -1.79
CA PRO A 278 -26.45 5.18 -0.64
C PRO A 278 -25.54 4.84 0.55
N VAL A 279 -25.20 5.87 1.35
CA VAL A 279 -24.38 5.70 2.57
C VAL A 279 -25.27 5.15 3.68
N THR A 280 -25.01 3.90 4.07
CA THR A 280 -25.68 3.16 5.13
C THR A 280 -24.64 2.68 6.14
N ARG A 281 -25.06 2.05 7.24
CA ARG A 281 -24.12 1.48 8.23
C ARG A 281 -23.17 0.45 7.62
N ASP A 282 -23.64 -0.24 6.58
CA ASP A 282 -22.90 -1.31 5.90
C ASP A 282 -22.10 -0.81 4.69
N THR A 283 -22.19 0.47 4.33
CA THR A 283 -21.45 1.08 3.21
C THR A 283 -20.64 2.32 3.61
N LEU A 284 -20.80 2.81 4.85
CA LEU A 284 -20.10 3.96 5.38
C LEU A 284 -18.59 3.70 5.42
N ASN A 285 -17.82 4.63 4.86
CA ASN A 285 -16.37 4.61 5.02
C ASN A 285 -15.98 5.04 6.45
N TYR A 286 -15.55 4.08 7.28
CA TYR A 286 -15.14 4.33 8.67
C TYR A 286 -13.71 4.87 8.83
N THR A 287 -12.97 5.03 7.73
CA THR A 287 -11.58 5.57 7.76
C THR A 287 -11.44 6.89 8.51
N PRO A 288 -12.30 7.91 8.35
CA PRO A 288 -12.14 9.20 9.05
C PRO A 288 -12.21 9.05 10.57
N VAL A 289 -13.14 8.23 11.05
CA VAL A 289 -13.35 7.96 12.48
C VAL A 289 -12.11 7.32 13.07
N ALA A 290 -11.56 6.34 12.37
CA ALA A 290 -10.41 5.60 12.85
C ALA A 290 -9.09 6.37 12.73
N VAL A 291 -8.92 7.19 11.69
CA VAL A 291 -7.81 8.15 11.61
C VAL A 291 -7.86 9.12 12.78
N GLY A 292 -9.04 9.70 13.07
CA GLY A 292 -9.24 10.56 14.24
C GLY A 292 -8.91 9.85 15.57
N GLY A 293 -9.39 8.62 15.73
CA GLY A 293 -9.09 7.78 16.90
C GLY A 293 -7.59 7.50 17.07
N LEU A 294 -6.89 7.18 15.97
CA LEU A 294 -5.44 6.96 15.99
C LEU A 294 -4.68 8.24 16.39
N PHE A 295 -5.06 9.40 15.84
CA PHE A 295 -4.46 10.68 16.22
C PHE A 295 -4.65 10.96 17.71
N ILE A 296 -5.84 10.75 18.26
CA ILE A 296 -6.13 10.93 19.68
C ILE A 296 -5.25 10.00 20.51
N LEU A 297 -5.13 8.72 20.12
CA LEU A 297 -4.31 7.73 20.83
C LEU A 297 -2.84 8.15 20.84
N VAL A 298 -2.28 8.51 19.68
CA VAL A 298 -0.87 8.94 19.56
C VAL A 298 -0.59 10.19 20.37
N LEU A 299 -1.46 11.22 20.29
CA LEU A 299 -1.30 12.45 21.05
C LEU A 299 -1.42 12.21 22.55
N THR A 300 -2.36 11.36 22.97
CA THR A 300 -2.54 11.00 24.39
C THR A 300 -1.30 10.24 24.89
N SER A 301 -0.81 9.26 24.13
CA SER A 301 0.42 8.53 24.45
C SER A 301 1.64 9.44 24.57
N TRP A 302 1.76 10.43 23.67
CA TRP A 302 2.82 11.43 23.71
C TRP A 302 2.76 12.30 24.96
N VAL A 303 1.58 12.85 25.27
CA VAL A 303 1.36 13.74 26.42
C VAL A 303 1.52 13.02 27.75
N VAL A 304 1.04 11.77 27.85
CA VAL A 304 1.03 11.02 29.10
C VAL A 304 2.39 10.36 29.37
N SER A 305 3.08 9.86 28.35
CA SER A 305 4.25 9.00 28.54
C SER A 305 5.43 9.40 27.65
N ALA A 306 5.29 9.35 26.32
CA ALA A 306 6.45 9.34 25.41
C ALA A 306 7.33 10.59 25.51
N ARG A 307 6.76 11.77 25.77
CA ARG A 307 7.53 13.02 25.93
C ARG A 307 8.53 13.00 27.11
N HIS A 308 8.34 12.10 28.08
CA HIS A 308 9.16 12.03 29.28
C HIS A 308 10.40 11.12 29.13
N TRP A 309 10.38 10.18 28.17
CA TRP A 309 11.45 9.19 28.02
C TRP A 309 12.02 9.09 26.59
N PHE A 310 11.32 9.58 25.56
CA PHE A 310 11.79 9.52 24.18
C PHE A 310 12.88 10.59 23.93
N LYS A 311 14.09 10.15 23.62
CA LYS A 311 15.27 11.03 23.43
C LYS A 311 15.59 11.36 21.97
N GLY A 312 14.75 10.94 21.02
CA GLY A 312 15.00 11.09 19.59
C GLY A 312 16.05 10.10 19.06
N PRO A 313 16.38 10.17 17.75
CA PRO A 313 17.35 9.28 17.12
C PRO A 313 18.76 9.51 17.68
N VAL A 314 19.41 8.42 18.11
CA VAL A 314 20.78 8.44 18.61
C VAL A 314 21.73 8.41 17.41
N THR A 315 22.56 9.44 17.25
CA THR A 315 23.61 9.46 16.22
C THR A 315 24.74 8.50 16.60
N ASN A 316 24.75 7.31 16.00
CA ASN A 316 25.86 6.35 16.09
C ASN A 316 26.98 6.69 15.09
N LEU A 317 27.37 7.96 15.00
CA LEU A 317 28.52 8.39 14.21
C LEU A 317 29.70 8.60 15.16
N SER A 318 30.55 7.58 15.26
CA SER A 318 31.94 7.68 15.72
C SER A 318 32.87 7.71 14.53
#